data_AF-A0A830ELX9-F1
#
_entry.id   AF-A0A830ELX9-F1
#
_cell.length_a   1.000
_cell.length_b   1.000
_cell.length_c   1.000
_cell.angle_alpha   90.00
_cell.angle_beta   90.00
_cell.angle_gamma   90.00
#
_symmetry.space_group_name_H-M   'P 1'
#
loop_
_entity.id
_entity.type
_entity.pdbx_description
1 polymer ?
#
loop_
_entity_poly.entity_id
_entity_poly.type
_entity_poly.pdbx_seq_one_letter_code
_entity_poly.pdbx_strand_id
1 'polypeptide(L)'
;MNTTAPGGIGIEHDPANQRAGDAPETIRAPLDTMPTSSFSSSNVHSALYDFGSNDLYVRYLRDGPDAIYRYWQVGAQTWSGLVDASSKGGYINRNIAYDFPYTLLTTGDFPQRGHGLDNDLARRFVTDP
;
A
#
# COMPACT_ATOMS: atom_id res chain seq x y z
N MET A 1 11.54 25.85 -0.37
CA MET A 1 10.14 26.14 0.00
C MET A 1 9.55 24.83 0.49
N ASN A 2 9.25 24.73 1.78
CA ASN A 2 8.77 23.50 2.41
C ASN A 2 7.25 23.65 2.61
N THR A 3 6.45 22.96 1.81
CA THR A 3 4.98 22.96 1.94
C THR A 3 4.57 21.87 2.91
N THR A 4 4.39 22.24 4.17
CA THR A 4 3.71 21.41 5.16
C THR A 4 2.21 21.43 4.85
N ALA A 5 1.66 20.28 4.41
CA ALA A 5 0.22 20.09 4.34
C ALA A 5 -0.35 19.89 5.76
N PRO A 6 -1.52 20.45 6.09
CA PRO A 6 -2.11 20.35 7.42
C PRO A 6 -2.81 18.99 7.61
N GLY A 7 -2.83 18.46 8.83
CA GLY A 7 -4.01 17.72 9.33
C GLY A 7 -3.95 16.21 9.55
N GLY A 8 -2.92 15.48 9.11
CA GLY A 8 -2.77 14.05 9.42
C GLY A 8 -1.30 13.71 9.61
N ILE A 9 -0.97 12.76 10.49
CA ILE A 9 0.39 12.20 10.53
C ILE A 9 0.59 11.49 9.20
N GLY A 10 1.05 12.24 8.20
CA GLY A 10 1.45 11.70 6.91
C GLY A 10 2.51 10.66 7.18
N ILE A 11 2.37 9.50 6.54
CA ILE A 11 3.51 8.61 6.43
C ILE A 11 4.51 9.34 5.55
N GLU A 12 5.65 9.66 6.13
CA GLU A 12 6.75 10.27 5.41
C GLU A 12 7.56 9.16 4.76
N HIS A 13 8.02 9.41 3.54
CA HIS A 13 8.81 8.48 2.75
C HIS A 13 10.16 9.10 2.45
N ASP A 14 11.21 8.28 2.46
CA ASP A 14 12.52 8.73 2.01
C ASP A 14 12.52 8.90 0.47
N PRO A 15 12.66 10.13 -0.08
CA PRO A 15 12.68 10.34 -1.52
C PRO A 15 13.80 9.57 -2.23
N ALA A 16 14.88 9.16 -1.53
CA ALA A 16 15.93 8.32 -2.11
C ALA A 16 15.45 6.90 -2.47
N ASN A 17 14.38 6.43 -1.83
CA ASN A 17 13.76 5.14 -2.10
C ASN A 17 12.68 5.21 -3.18
N GLN A 18 12.29 6.41 -3.61
CA GLN A 18 11.31 6.56 -4.67
C GLN A 18 11.89 6.08 -6.00
N ARG A 19 11.14 5.22 -6.69
CA ARG A 19 11.49 4.74 -8.04
C ARG A 19 10.31 4.95 -8.98
N ALA A 20 10.60 5.04 -10.28
CA ALA A 20 9.56 5.00 -11.29
C ALA A 20 8.82 3.66 -11.16
N GLY A 21 7.49 3.73 -11.01
CA GLY A 21 6.66 2.55 -10.94
C GLY A 21 6.45 1.93 -12.31
N ASP A 22 6.57 0.61 -12.38
CA ASP A 22 5.89 -0.16 -13.42
C ASP A 22 4.44 -0.38 -12.97
N ALA A 23 3.51 -0.33 -13.93
CA ALA A 23 2.13 -0.70 -13.67
C ALA A 23 2.09 -2.10 -13.04
N PRO A 24 1.27 -2.34 -12.00
CA PRO A 24 1.10 -3.68 -11.46
C PRO A 24 0.45 -4.58 -12.52
N GLU A 25 1.26 -5.23 -13.36
CA GLU A 25 0.76 -6.04 -14.48
C GLU A 25 0.03 -7.30 -14.01
N THR A 26 0.40 -7.86 -12.85
CA THR A 26 -0.32 -9.00 -12.24
C THR A 26 0.01 -9.12 -10.75
N ILE A 27 -1.00 -9.05 -9.87
CA ILE A 27 -0.88 -9.49 -8.48
C ILE A 27 -1.07 -11.01 -8.46
N ARG A 28 -0.07 -11.76 -7.97
CA ARG A 28 0.06 -13.22 -8.21
C ARG A 28 -0.33 -14.12 -7.04
N ALA A 29 -0.29 -13.62 -5.81
CA ALA A 29 -0.59 -14.42 -4.61
C ALA A 29 -2.11 -14.59 -4.38
N PRO A 30 -2.55 -15.66 -3.68
CA PRO A 30 -3.96 -15.85 -3.33
C PRO A 30 -4.41 -14.73 -2.40
N LEU A 31 -5.18 -13.81 -2.97
CA LEU A 31 -5.74 -12.64 -2.29
C LEU A 31 -6.73 -13.06 -1.19
N ASP A 32 -7.28 -14.27 -1.26
CA ASP A 32 -8.29 -14.83 -0.35
C ASP A 32 -7.80 -15.07 1.10
N THR A 33 -6.48 -15.03 1.35
CA THR A 33 -5.92 -15.13 2.71
C THR A 33 -5.76 -13.77 3.41
N MET A 34 -6.16 -12.67 2.76
CA MET A 34 -6.00 -11.34 3.32
C MET A 34 -7.21 -10.93 4.15
N PRO A 35 -7.00 -10.45 5.40
CA PRO A 35 -8.08 -9.82 6.13
C PRO A 35 -8.40 -8.49 5.43
N THR A 36 -9.48 -8.46 4.64
CA THR A 36 -10.09 -7.23 4.11
C THR A 36 -10.78 -6.40 5.19
N SER A 37 -10.41 -6.56 6.47
CA SER A 37 -10.82 -5.61 7.50
C SER A 37 -9.97 -4.37 7.35
N SER A 38 -10.61 -3.30 6.91
CA SER A 38 -10.17 -1.92 7.07
C SER A 38 -9.40 -1.78 8.38
N PHE A 39 -8.17 -1.29 8.31
CA PHE A 39 -7.39 -1.08 9.52
C PHE A 39 -8.04 0.04 10.33
N SER A 40 -8.15 -0.10 11.66
CA SER A 40 -8.47 1.03 12.53
C SER A 40 -7.24 1.95 12.67
N SER A 41 -6.84 2.61 11.60
CA SER A 41 -5.71 3.56 11.57
C SER A 41 -6.20 4.88 11.01
N SER A 42 -5.79 5.99 11.63
CA SER A 42 -6.19 7.34 11.21
C SER A 42 -5.67 7.74 9.82
N ASN A 43 -4.69 7.00 9.28
CA ASN A 43 -3.98 7.33 8.05
C ASN A 43 -3.80 6.15 7.09
N VAL A 44 -4.21 4.93 7.46
CA VAL A 44 -4.07 3.73 6.60
C VAL A 44 -5.44 3.10 6.44
N HIS A 45 -5.91 3.01 5.21
CA HIS A 45 -7.20 2.39 4.88
C HIS A 45 -7.06 0.87 4.84
N SER A 46 -6.16 0.37 3.99
CA SER A 46 -5.98 -1.07 3.73
C SER A 46 -4.57 -1.35 3.20
N ALA A 47 -4.15 -2.62 3.21
CA ALA A 47 -2.93 -3.08 2.58
C ALA A 47 -3.11 -4.46 1.92
N LEU A 48 -2.26 -4.75 0.95
CA LEU A 48 -2.25 -5.95 0.12
C LEU A 48 -0.82 -6.48 0.02
N TYR A 49 -0.59 -7.78 0.16
CA TYR A 49 0.75 -8.35 0.04
C TYR A 49 0.84 -9.49 -0.99
N ASP A 50 1.68 -9.33 -2.01
CA ASP A 50 1.96 -10.35 -3.01
C ASP A 50 3.13 -11.23 -2.56
N PHE A 51 2.84 -12.42 -2.04
CA PHE A 51 3.86 -13.43 -1.69
C PHE A 51 4.69 -13.92 -2.87
N GLY A 52 4.20 -13.78 -4.11
CA GLY A 52 4.92 -14.20 -5.31
C GLY A 52 6.07 -13.25 -5.68
N SER A 53 5.85 -11.94 -5.53
CA SER A 53 6.84 -10.90 -5.84
C SER A 53 7.45 -10.22 -4.61
N ASN A 54 6.93 -10.49 -3.42
CA ASN A 54 7.24 -9.77 -2.18
C ASN A 54 6.94 -8.27 -2.29
N ASP A 55 5.82 -7.95 -2.93
CA ASP A 55 5.34 -6.58 -3.06
C ASP A 55 4.25 -6.29 -2.03
N LEU A 56 4.38 -5.16 -1.34
CA LEU A 56 3.36 -4.65 -0.43
C LEU A 56 2.69 -3.43 -1.06
N TYR A 57 1.37 -3.47 -1.20
CA TYR A 57 0.56 -2.32 -1.57
C TYR A 57 -0.13 -1.76 -0.33
N VAL A 58 -0.11 -0.44 -0.15
CA VAL A 58 -0.78 0.22 0.98
C VAL A 58 -1.60 1.38 0.47
N ARG A 59 -2.87 1.42 0.86
CA ARG A 59 -3.80 2.53 0.58
C ARG A 59 -3.86 3.44 1.80
N TYR A 60 -3.39 4.67 1.64
CA TYR A 60 -3.42 5.69 2.68
C TYR A 60 -4.64 6.59 2.54
N LEU A 61 -5.25 6.90 3.67
CA LEU A 61 -6.29 7.91 3.78
C LEU A 61 -5.67 9.30 3.58
N ARG A 62 -6.32 10.14 2.78
CA ARG A 62 -5.96 11.56 2.61
C ARG A 62 -7.21 12.44 2.67
N ASP A 63 -6.99 13.75 2.80
CA ASP A 63 -8.08 14.75 2.66
C ASP A 63 -8.69 14.80 1.24
N GLY A 64 -8.07 14.10 0.28
CA GLY A 64 -8.53 13.93 -1.10
C GLY A 64 -8.54 12.45 -1.52
N PRO A 65 -8.41 12.13 -2.83
CA PRO A 65 -8.34 10.74 -3.27
C PRO A 65 -7.24 9.97 -2.54
N ASP A 66 -7.57 8.75 -2.15
CA ASP A 66 -6.60 7.88 -1.47
C ASP A 66 -5.36 7.66 -2.33
N ALA A 67 -4.22 7.57 -1.65
CA ALA A 67 -2.94 7.34 -2.29
C ALA A 67 -2.53 5.89 -2.08
N ILE A 68 -2.28 5.16 -3.18
CA ILE A 68 -1.83 3.78 -3.12
C ILE A 68 -0.31 3.76 -3.33
N TYR A 69 0.42 3.15 -2.42
CA TYR A 69 1.86 2.98 -2.55
C TYR A 69 2.16 1.51 -2.78
N ARG A 70 3.11 1.22 -3.66
CA ARG A 70 3.72 -0.11 -3.77
C ARG A 70 5.12 -0.03 -3.19
N TYR A 71 5.47 -1.01 -2.36
CA TYR A 71 6.80 -1.24 -1.83
C TYR A 71 7.30 -2.58 -2.35
N TRP A 72 8.55 -2.61 -2.82
CA TRP A 72 9.18 -3.81 -3.34
C TRP A 72 10.04 -4.50 -2.29
N GLN A 73 10.20 -5.82 -2.44
CA GLN A 73 11.13 -6.64 -1.64
C GLN A 73 10.80 -6.64 -0.14
N VAL A 74 9.56 -6.36 0.23
CA VAL A 74 9.10 -6.41 1.62
C VAL A 74 9.01 -7.87 2.04
N GLY A 75 9.73 -8.30 3.07
CA GLY A 75 9.69 -9.70 3.50
C GLY A 75 8.35 -10.09 4.16
N ALA A 76 8.00 -11.38 4.08
CA ALA A 76 6.78 -11.92 4.71
C ALA A 76 6.71 -11.67 6.23
N GLN A 77 7.86 -11.58 6.92
CA GLN A 77 7.92 -11.21 8.33
C GLN A 77 7.49 -9.76 8.56
N THR A 78 7.90 -8.83 7.69
CA THR A 78 7.50 -7.43 7.75
C THR A 78 5.99 -7.29 7.51
N TRP A 79 5.43 -8.11 6.60
CA TRP A 79 3.99 -8.23 6.40
C TRP A 79 3.27 -8.72 7.66
N SER A 80 3.70 -9.83 8.28
CA SER A 80 3.09 -10.34 9.51
C SER A 80 3.10 -9.28 10.62
N GLY A 81 4.24 -8.60 10.81
CA GLY A 81 4.34 -7.54 11.81
C GLY A 81 3.41 -6.36 11.52
N LEU A 82 3.17 -6.01 10.25
CA LEU A 82 2.18 -5.00 9.87
C LEU A 82 0.75 -5.45 10.25
N VAL A 83 0.39 -6.70 9.93
CA VAL A 83 -0.92 -7.27 10.25
C VAL A 83 -1.16 -7.29 11.76
N ASP A 84 -0.15 -7.63 12.55
CA ASP A 84 -0.24 -7.74 14.01
C ASP A 84 -0.13 -6.40 14.75
N ALA A 85 0.44 -5.36 14.13
CA ALA A 85 0.67 -4.08 14.78
C ALA A 85 -0.62 -3.38 15.24
N SER A 86 -0.63 -2.86 16.47
CA SER A 86 -1.74 -2.05 16.99
C SER A 86 -1.86 -0.67 16.32
N SER A 87 -0.78 -0.16 15.74
CA SER A 87 -0.76 1.08 14.94
C SER A 87 -0.11 0.81 13.59
N LYS A 88 -0.92 0.77 12.52
CA LYS A 88 -0.43 0.51 11.15
C LYS A 88 0.47 1.63 10.67
N GLY A 89 0.02 2.88 10.82
CA GLY A 89 0.83 4.04 10.42
C GLY A 89 2.18 4.08 11.15
N GLY A 90 2.19 3.86 12.47
CA GLY A 90 3.43 3.83 13.25
C GLY A 90 4.35 2.65 12.92
N TYR A 91 3.80 1.50 12.51
CA TYR A 91 4.61 0.37 12.04
C TYR A 91 5.24 0.67 10.67
N ILE A 92 4.45 1.18 9.74
CA ILE A 92 4.90 1.55 8.39
C ILE A 92 6.01 2.59 8.45
N ASN A 93 5.84 3.66 9.21
CA ASN A 93 6.87 4.70 9.35
C ASN A 93 8.19 4.13 9.87
N ARG A 94 8.16 3.14 10.76
CA ARG A 94 9.37 2.62 11.42
C ARG A 94 10.06 1.48 10.69
N ASN A 95 9.35 0.73 9.84
CA ASN A 95 9.86 -0.53 9.30
C ASN A 95 9.63 -0.67 7.79
N ILE A 96 9.02 0.32 7.13
CA ILE A 96 8.64 0.19 5.72
C ILE A 96 8.99 1.45 4.92
N ALA A 97 8.45 2.61 5.28
CA ALA A 97 8.46 3.80 4.42
C ALA A 97 9.87 4.38 4.15
N TYR A 98 10.82 4.11 5.04
CA TYR A 98 12.21 4.54 4.93
C TYR A 98 13.16 3.42 4.50
N ASP A 99 12.70 2.16 4.46
CA ASP A 99 13.57 1.00 4.28
C ASP A 99 13.43 0.34 2.91
N PHE A 100 12.26 0.48 2.27
CA PHE A 100 11.97 -0.20 1.02
C PHE A 100 11.79 0.76 -0.14
N PRO A 101 12.27 0.38 -1.35
CA PRO A 101 11.92 1.08 -2.57
C PRO A 101 10.42 1.19 -2.73
N TYR A 102 9.93 2.34 -3.21
CA TYR A 102 8.49 2.54 -3.40
C TYR A 102 8.15 3.35 -4.64
N THR A 103 6.90 3.20 -5.09
CA THR A 103 6.26 4.11 -6.04
C THR A 103 4.88 4.50 -5.53
N LEU A 104 4.46 5.70 -5.92
CA LEU A 104 3.08 6.11 -5.83
C LEU A 104 2.33 5.54 -7.04
N LEU A 105 1.17 4.96 -6.77
CA LEU A 105 0.19 4.50 -7.74
C LEU A 105 -1.10 5.30 -7.53
N THR A 106 -1.77 5.57 -8.63
CA THR A 106 -3.12 6.09 -8.67
C THR A 106 -4.09 4.95 -8.93
N THR A 107 -5.37 5.16 -8.64
CA THR A 107 -6.45 4.25 -9.02
C THR A 107 -6.41 3.89 -10.51
N GLY A 108 -5.96 4.83 -11.38
CA GLY A 108 -5.85 4.63 -12.81
C GLY A 108 -4.69 3.73 -13.25
N ASP A 109 -3.69 3.53 -12.38
CA ASP A 109 -2.55 2.63 -12.65
C ASP A 109 -2.91 1.16 -12.43
N PHE A 110 -4.04 0.88 -11.78
CA PHE A 110 -4.58 -0.46 -11.66
C PHE A 110 -5.43 -0.81 -12.90
N PRO A 111 -5.17 -1.94 -13.57
CA PRO A 111 -5.85 -2.30 -14.82
C PRO A 111 -7.36 -2.45 -14.60
N GLN A 112 -8.15 -1.59 -15.25
CA GLN A 112 -9.61 -1.53 -15.05
C GLN A 112 -10.35 -2.79 -15.54
N ARG A 113 -9.77 -3.55 -16.48
CA ARG A 113 -10.26 -4.86 -16.96
C ARG A 113 -9.13 -5.68 -17.59
N GLY A 114 -9.12 -6.99 -17.31
CA GLY A 114 -8.29 -7.99 -17.99
C GLY A 114 -6.82 -7.88 -17.64
N HIS A 115 -6.31 -8.87 -16.91
CA HIS A 115 -4.94 -9.00 -16.41
C HIS A 115 -4.60 -8.04 -15.27
N GLY A 116 -4.54 -8.59 -14.06
CA GLY A 116 -4.10 -7.95 -12.81
C GLY A 116 -5.20 -7.71 -11.78
N LEU A 117 -6.41 -7.36 -12.23
CA LEU A 117 -7.61 -7.14 -11.39
C LEU A 117 -8.79 -8.08 -11.72
N ASP A 118 -8.57 -9.21 -12.40
CA ASP A 118 -9.59 -10.26 -12.51
C ASP A 118 -9.90 -10.92 -11.14
N ASN A 119 -9.19 -10.49 -10.10
CA ASN A 119 -9.45 -10.84 -8.72
C ASN A 119 -10.29 -9.75 -8.03
N ASP A 120 -11.51 -10.13 -7.64
CA ASP A 120 -12.48 -9.29 -6.95
C ASP A 120 -11.91 -8.52 -5.74
N LEU A 121 -10.90 -9.07 -5.08
CA LEU A 121 -10.28 -8.46 -3.90
C LEU A 121 -9.36 -7.28 -4.23
N ALA A 122 -8.57 -7.38 -5.31
CA ALA A 122 -7.73 -6.26 -5.72
C ALA A 122 -8.59 -5.11 -6.26
N ARG A 123 -9.70 -5.43 -6.92
CA ARG A 123 -10.72 -4.43 -7.30
C ARG A 123 -11.33 -3.77 -6.06
N ARG A 124 -11.79 -4.55 -5.08
CA ARG A 124 -12.30 -4.04 -3.79
C ARG A 124 -11.28 -3.19 -3.05
N PHE A 125 -10.02 -3.61 -3.01
CA PHE A 125 -8.94 -2.81 -2.40
C PHE A 125 -8.84 -1.40 -3.00
N VAL A 126 -9.02 -1.28 -4.31
CA VAL A 126 -8.97 -0.01 -5.04
C VAL A 126 -10.27 0.79 -4.95
N THR A 127 -11.44 0.12 -4.95
CA THR A 127 -12.74 0.77 -5.11
C THR A 127 -13.59 0.88 -3.85
N ASP A 128 -13.34 0.05 -2.83
CA ASP A 128 -14.17 0.06 -1.61
C ASP A 128 -13.92 1.37 -0.84
N PRO A 129 -14.98 2.04 -0.38
CA PRO A 129 -14.88 3.30 0.36
C PRO A 129 -14.34 3.13 1.78
#